data_AF-A0A7C7RGR9-F1
#
_entry.id   AF-A0A7C7RGR9-F1
#
_cell.length_a   1.000
_cell.length_b   1.000
_cell.length_c   1.000
_cell.angle_alpha   90.00
_cell.angle_beta   90.00
_cell.angle_gamma   90.00
#
_symmetry.space_group_name_H-M   'P 1'
#
loop_
_entity.id
_entity.type
_entity.pdbx_description
1 polymer ?
#
loop_
_entity_poly.entity_id
_entity_poly.type
_entity_poly.pdbx_seq_one_letter_code
_entity_poly.pdbx_strand_id
1 'polypeptide(L)'
;MSEKRNSMLCPRCRKLISRDEKVCPYCGVKSPGRRLPDLLARWSATPGEIVRPLIIVNVIFYIITLLIAPIHFGGLHNPLSFLAPGNRSMLIMGATGAMPVFQLQRWWTLLSASFLHGSLLHLMFNMVALNQLGRLSAEIFGLHRFLIIYIVSGIIGFYLSTLAGIMLTIGASASLCGLIGALLYYGKSRGGEFGSMVIQ
;
A
#
# COMPACT_ATOMS: atom_id res chain seq x y z
N MET A 1 -10.02 -50.21 2.05
CA MET A 1 -8.77 -49.41 2.06
C MET A 1 -9.02 -48.14 1.25
N SER A 2 -9.02 -46.97 1.88
CA SER A 2 -9.23 -45.69 1.17
C SER A 2 -7.90 -45.24 0.57
N GLU A 3 -7.74 -45.36 -0.76
CA GLU A 3 -6.58 -44.80 -1.47
C GLU A 3 -6.52 -43.30 -1.20
N LYS A 4 -5.42 -42.84 -0.59
CA LYS A 4 -5.19 -41.40 -0.40
C LYS A 4 -5.12 -40.75 -1.78
N ARG A 5 -6.10 -39.88 -2.07
CA ARG A 5 -6.11 -39.05 -3.27
C ARG A 5 -4.81 -38.25 -3.35
N ASN A 6 -3.97 -38.59 -4.34
CA ASN A 6 -2.64 -38.03 -4.51
C ASN A 6 -2.56 -36.99 -5.64
N SER A 7 -3.71 -36.46 -6.05
CA SER A 7 -3.83 -35.45 -7.09
C SER A 7 -3.67 -34.03 -6.53
N MET A 8 -3.01 -33.17 -7.30
CA MET A 8 -2.91 -31.73 -7.05
C MET A 8 -2.94 -30.96 -8.38
N LEU A 9 -3.24 -29.67 -8.33
CA LEU A 9 -3.07 -28.79 -9.48
C LEU A 9 -1.63 -28.29 -9.51
N CYS A 10 -0.98 -28.34 -10.68
CA CYS A 10 0.36 -27.79 -10.85
C CYS A 10 0.37 -26.28 -10.56
N PRO A 11 1.31 -25.75 -9.75
CA PRO A 11 1.34 -24.33 -9.40
C PRO A 11 1.60 -23.40 -10.60
N ARG A 12 2.20 -23.92 -11.68
CA ARG A 12 2.52 -23.13 -12.88
C ARG A 12 1.42 -23.20 -13.94
N CYS A 13 1.00 -24.40 -14.34
CA CYS A 13 0.08 -24.58 -15.48
C CYS A 13 -1.35 -24.99 -15.08
N ARG A 14 -1.63 -25.16 -13.78
CA ARG A 14 -2.95 -25.54 -13.23
C ARG A 14 -3.57 -26.81 -13.82
N LYS A 15 -2.79 -27.68 -14.46
CA LYS A 15 -3.24 -29.01 -14.86
C LYS A 15 -3.15 -29.96 -13.68
N LEU A 16 -4.05 -30.94 -13.65
CA LEU A 16 -4.09 -31.97 -12.62
C LEU A 16 -2.88 -32.91 -12.81
N ILE A 17 -2.08 -33.05 -11.76
CA ILE A 17 -0.88 -33.88 -11.71
C ILE A 17 -0.81 -34.64 -10.37
N SER A 18 0.02 -35.68 -10.30
CA SER A 18 0.32 -36.38 -9.05
C SER A 18 1.29 -35.56 -8.19
N ARG A 19 1.14 -35.59 -6.85
CA ARG A 19 2.08 -34.90 -5.93
C ARG A 19 3.51 -35.44 -6.01
N ASP A 20 3.66 -36.73 -6.34
CA ASP A 20 4.98 -37.39 -6.39
C ASP A 20 5.75 -37.10 -7.67
N GLU A 21 5.17 -36.30 -8.57
CA GLU A 21 5.79 -35.99 -9.85
C GLU A 21 7.07 -35.16 -9.66
N LYS A 22 8.20 -35.69 -10.16
CA LYS A 22 9.49 -34.99 -10.10
C LYS A 22 9.56 -33.82 -11.08
N VAL A 23 8.85 -33.89 -12.20
CA VAL A 23 8.78 -32.83 -13.21
C VAL A 23 7.38 -32.81 -13.82
N CYS A 24 6.70 -31.67 -13.83
CA CYS A 24 5.38 -31.59 -14.44
C CYS A 24 5.44 -31.94 -15.94
N PRO A 25 4.67 -32.93 -16.42
CA PRO A 25 4.72 -33.37 -17.82
C PRO A 25 4.21 -32.31 -18.82
N TYR A 26 3.45 -31.32 -18.35
CA TYR A 26 2.85 -30.31 -19.21
C TYR A 26 3.68 -29.03 -19.36
N CYS A 27 4.38 -28.60 -18.31
CA CYS A 27 5.08 -27.32 -18.30
C CYS A 27 6.56 -27.41 -17.88
N GLY A 28 7.04 -28.62 -17.56
CA GLY A 28 8.43 -28.86 -17.22
C GLY A 28 8.89 -28.31 -15.87
N VAL A 29 7.97 -27.84 -15.00
CA VAL A 29 8.38 -27.37 -13.66
C VAL A 29 8.92 -28.54 -12.83
N LYS A 30 10.13 -28.38 -12.29
CA LYS A 30 10.78 -29.39 -11.43
C LYS A 30 10.19 -29.33 -10.01
N SER A 31 9.94 -30.51 -9.45
CA SER A 31 9.46 -30.77 -8.09
C SER A 31 8.18 -29.99 -7.68
N PRO A 32 7.08 -30.05 -8.46
CA PRO A 32 5.82 -29.35 -8.15
C PRO A 32 5.21 -29.71 -6.78
N GLY A 33 5.48 -30.91 -6.26
CA GLY A 33 5.00 -31.36 -4.95
C GLY A 33 5.87 -30.96 -3.75
N ARG A 34 7.07 -30.40 -3.98
CA ARG A 34 7.97 -30.00 -2.89
C ARG A 34 7.40 -28.75 -2.23
N ARG A 35 6.90 -28.90 -0.99
CA ARG A 35 6.60 -27.77 -0.10
C ARG A 35 7.91 -27.03 0.16
N LEU A 36 8.18 -25.97 -0.60
CA LEU A 36 9.27 -25.06 -0.32
C LEU A 36 9.05 -24.47 1.09
N PRO A 37 10.10 -24.26 1.93
CA PRO A 37 9.92 -23.68 3.25
C PRO A 37 9.18 -22.35 3.17
N ASP A 38 8.03 -22.32 3.81
CA ASP A 38 6.91 -21.40 3.60
C ASP A 38 7.13 -20.01 4.24
N LEU A 39 8.38 -19.54 4.37
CA LEU A 39 8.68 -18.26 5.01
C LEU A 39 8.23 -17.07 4.15
N LEU A 40 8.37 -17.19 2.82
CA LEU A 40 7.93 -16.19 1.85
C LEU A 40 6.52 -16.45 1.28
N ALA A 41 6.02 -17.69 1.36
CA ALA A 41 4.70 -18.04 0.85
C ALA A 41 3.57 -17.89 1.90
N ARG A 42 3.89 -17.78 3.21
CA ARG A 42 2.96 -17.23 4.23
C ARG A 42 2.57 -15.77 3.98
N TRP A 43 3.32 -15.02 3.18
CA TRP A 43 2.98 -13.66 2.73
C TRP A 43 1.92 -13.64 1.61
N SER A 44 1.23 -14.76 1.35
CA SER A 44 0.23 -14.88 0.29
C SER A 44 -1.17 -15.29 0.77
N ALA A 45 -1.43 -15.35 2.08
CA ALA A 45 -2.67 -15.99 2.54
C ALA A 45 -3.90 -15.07 2.57
N THR A 46 -3.79 -13.78 2.93
CA THR A 46 -4.94 -12.87 2.87
C THR A 46 -4.60 -11.42 2.48
N PRO A 47 -5.49 -10.73 1.74
CA PRO A 47 -5.35 -9.30 1.40
C PRO A 47 -5.17 -8.40 2.61
N GLY A 48 -5.76 -8.78 3.75
CA GLY A 48 -5.61 -8.06 5.02
C GLY A 48 -4.20 -8.13 5.61
N GLU A 49 -3.50 -9.25 5.47
CA GLU A 49 -2.12 -9.41 5.96
C GLU A 49 -1.12 -8.58 5.15
N ILE A 50 -1.46 -8.24 3.90
CA ILE A 50 -0.63 -7.41 3.02
C ILE A 50 -0.67 -5.93 3.43
N VAL A 51 -1.85 -5.43 3.79
CA VAL A 51 -2.05 -3.99 4.07
C VAL A 51 -1.72 -3.64 5.53
N ARG A 52 -1.91 -4.57 6.46
CA ARG A 52 -1.64 -4.37 7.90
C ARG A 52 -0.24 -3.80 8.19
N PRO A 53 0.87 -4.27 7.59
CA PRO A 53 2.20 -3.70 7.81
C PRO A 53 2.27 -2.21 7.46
N LEU A 54 1.68 -1.80 6.34
CA LEU A 54 1.65 -0.38 5.94
C LEU A 54 0.88 0.44 6.97
N ILE A 55 -0.28 -0.03 7.43
CA ILE A 55 -1.06 0.65 8.47
C ILE A 55 -0.24 0.80 9.76
N ILE A 56 0.41 -0.28 10.21
CA ILE A 56 1.25 -0.28 11.40
C ILE A 56 2.39 0.73 11.27
N VAL A 57 3.08 0.75 10.12
CA VAL A 57 4.16 1.72 9.86
C VAL A 57 3.63 3.15 9.93
N ASN A 58 2.50 3.46 9.29
CA ASN A 58 1.90 4.79 9.34
C ASN A 58 1.54 5.22 10.78
N VAL A 59 0.97 4.30 11.58
CA VAL A 59 0.65 4.56 12.99
C VAL A 59 1.91 4.79 13.81
N ILE A 60 2.97 3.98 13.61
CA ILE A 60 4.26 4.15 14.30
C ILE A 60 4.88 5.51 13.97
N PHE A 61 4.95 5.87 12.68
CA PHE A 61 5.48 7.17 12.26
C PHE A 61 4.69 8.32 12.87
N TYR A 62 3.36 8.23 12.89
CA TYR A 62 2.52 9.22 13.54
C TYR A 62 2.82 9.36 15.04
N ILE A 63 2.90 8.25 15.79
CA ILE A 63 3.25 8.27 17.21
C ILE A 63 4.63 8.90 17.43
N ILE A 64 5.64 8.50 16.66
CA ILE A 64 6.99 9.07 16.76
C ILE A 64 6.95 10.58 16.51
N THR A 65 6.19 11.04 15.53
CA THR A 65 6.10 12.48 15.23
C THR A 65 5.44 13.30 16.33
N LEU A 66 4.53 12.70 17.11
CA LEU A 66 3.92 13.30 18.29
C LEU A 66 4.89 13.34 19.48
N LEU A 67 5.81 12.37 19.59
CA LEU A 67 6.80 12.32 20.67
C LEU A 67 7.95 13.31 20.49
N ILE A 68 8.29 13.66 19.24
CA ILE A 68 9.44 14.53 18.90
C ILE A 68 9.18 16.02 19.22
N ALA A 69 7.94 16.49 19.17
CA ALA A 69 7.61 17.90 19.36
C ALA A 69 6.36 18.08 20.22
N PRO A 70 6.20 19.25 20.90
CA PRO A 70 5.01 19.51 21.71
C PRO A 70 3.74 19.33 20.87
N ILE A 71 2.77 18.60 21.40
CA ILE A 71 1.45 18.45 20.80
C ILE A 71 0.82 19.84 20.75
N HIS A 72 0.51 20.32 19.55
CA HIS A 72 -0.39 21.45 19.42
C HIS A 72 -1.80 20.92 19.59
N PHE A 73 -2.34 21.04 20.80
CA PHE A 73 -3.79 20.93 20.98
C PHE A 73 -4.40 22.16 20.31
N GLY A 74 -4.73 22.02 19.02
CA GLY A 74 -5.74 22.88 18.44
C GLY A 74 -6.96 22.75 19.35
N GLY A 75 -7.39 23.85 19.96
CA GLY A 75 -8.51 23.85 20.89
C GLY A 75 -9.76 23.21 20.27
N LEU A 76 -10.81 22.97 21.06
CA LEU A 76 -12.06 22.31 20.64
C LEU A 76 -12.75 22.90 19.39
N HIS A 77 -12.26 24.03 18.87
CA HIS A 77 -12.79 24.80 17.76
C HIS A 77 -12.50 24.21 16.37
N ASN A 78 -11.50 23.32 16.20
CA ASN A 78 -11.25 22.67 14.91
C ASN A 78 -10.89 21.16 15.06
N PRO A 79 -11.84 20.24 14.84
CA PRO A 79 -11.61 18.80 14.99
C PRO A 79 -10.54 18.25 14.02
N LEU A 80 -10.26 18.93 12.90
CA LEU A 80 -9.20 18.54 11.97
C LEU A 80 -7.79 18.77 12.52
N SER A 81 -7.65 19.56 13.59
CA SER A 81 -6.38 19.87 14.26
C SER A 81 -6.14 19.07 15.54
N PHE A 82 -7.05 18.16 15.88
CA PHE A 82 -6.91 17.33 17.08
C PHE A 82 -5.70 16.39 16.98
N LEU A 83 -4.82 16.45 17.98
CA LEU A 83 -3.52 15.76 18.03
C LEU A 83 -2.66 16.05 16.79
N ALA A 84 -2.63 17.28 16.29
CA ALA A 84 -1.75 17.66 15.20
C ALA A 84 -0.28 17.77 15.69
N PRO A 85 0.67 17.03 15.09
CA PRO A 85 2.09 17.23 15.36
C PRO A 85 2.56 18.59 14.81
N GLY A 86 3.51 19.23 15.48
CA GLY A 86 4.07 20.50 15.02
C GLY A 86 4.82 20.39 13.68
N ASN A 87 4.81 21.46 12.88
CA ASN A 87 5.49 21.50 11.58
C ASN A 87 6.99 21.17 11.66
N ARG A 88 7.64 21.47 12.78
CA ARG A 88 9.06 21.15 13.01
C ARG A 88 9.32 19.64 13.08
N SER A 89 8.49 18.87 13.80
CA SER A 89 8.66 17.41 13.84
C SER A 89 8.33 16.79 12.49
N MET A 90 7.32 17.28 11.79
CA MET A 90 7.01 16.88 10.41
C MET A 90 8.20 17.10 9.47
N LEU A 91 8.84 18.27 9.51
CA LEU A 91 9.98 18.58 8.66
C LEU A 91 11.21 17.69 8.98
N ILE A 92 11.44 17.38 10.25
CA ILE A 92 12.52 16.47 10.68
C ILE A 92 12.24 15.04 10.20
N MET A 93 10.99 14.58 10.33
CA MET A 93 10.56 13.23 9.97
C MET A 93 10.41 13.03 8.46
N GLY A 94 10.54 14.09 7.66
CA GLY A 94 10.61 14.01 6.21
C GLY A 94 9.33 14.40 5.49
N ALA A 95 8.62 15.42 5.99
CA ALA A 95 7.58 16.09 5.22
C ALA A 95 8.17 16.69 3.93
N THR A 96 7.39 16.66 2.85
CA THR A 96 7.83 17.09 1.52
C THR A 96 7.14 18.39 1.10
N GLY A 97 7.54 18.94 -0.04
CA GLY A 97 7.03 20.20 -0.58
C GLY A 97 8.14 20.99 -1.26
N ALA A 98 7.78 22.14 -1.84
CA ALA A 98 8.71 23.00 -2.57
C ALA A 98 9.91 23.42 -1.73
N MET A 99 9.73 23.70 -0.43
CA MET A 99 10.83 24.04 0.46
C MET A 99 11.75 22.82 0.75
N PRO A 100 11.25 21.67 1.25
CA PRO A 100 12.09 20.48 1.46
C PRO A 100 12.83 19.99 0.21
N VAL A 101 12.18 19.99 -0.95
CA VAL A 101 12.74 19.41 -2.18
C VAL A 101 13.68 20.40 -2.87
N PHE A 102 13.25 21.63 -3.15
CA PHE A 102 14.05 22.56 -3.95
C PHE A 102 15.04 23.37 -3.12
N GLN A 103 14.68 23.79 -1.91
CA GLN A 103 15.57 24.60 -1.06
C GLN A 103 16.52 23.75 -0.23
N LEU A 104 16.02 22.64 0.34
CA LEU A 104 16.81 21.77 1.22
C LEU A 104 17.42 20.55 0.49
N GLN A 105 17.11 20.35 -0.80
CA GLN A 105 17.60 19.23 -1.62
C GLN A 105 17.27 17.84 -1.03
N ARG A 106 16.18 17.73 -0.26
CA ARG A 106 15.78 16.49 0.42
C ARG A 106 14.83 15.66 -0.43
N TRP A 107 15.31 15.17 -1.57
CA TRP A 107 14.52 14.37 -2.52
C TRP A 107 13.88 13.11 -1.92
N TRP A 108 14.51 12.52 -0.89
CA TRP A 108 13.98 11.38 -0.15
C TRP A 108 12.63 11.69 0.54
N THR A 109 12.31 12.98 0.77
CA THR A 109 11.04 13.39 1.40
C THR A 109 9.83 13.05 0.56
N LEU A 110 9.98 12.97 -0.77
CA LEU A 110 8.92 12.52 -1.69
C LEU A 110 8.41 11.11 -1.37
N LEU A 111 9.27 10.26 -0.78
CA LEU A 111 8.89 8.93 -0.34
C LEU A 111 8.39 8.92 1.10
N SER A 112 9.09 9.58 2.03
CA SER A 112 8.75 9.53 3.45
C SER A 112 7.45 10.26 3.77
N ALA A 113 7.09 11.30 3.01
CA ALA A 113 5.87 12.07 3.24
C ALA A 113 4.58 11.25 3.14
N SER A 114 4.60 10.14 2.37
CA SER A 114 3.48 9.18 2.31
C SER A 114 3.14 8.53 3.65
N PHE A 115 4.08 8.56 4.61
CA PHE A 115 3.93 7.93 5.92
C PHE A 115 3.62 8.91 7.06
N LEU A 116 3.63 10.21 6.79
CA LEU A 116 3.41 11.26 7.78
C LEU A 116 1.97 11.75 7.75
N HIS A 117 1.41 12.05 8.92
CA HIS A 117 0.02 12.46 9.08
C HIS A 117 -0.09 13.68 10.00
N GLY A 118 -0.93 14.64 9.58
CA GLY A 118 -1.00 15.97 10.20
C GLY A 118 -2.01 16.11 11.33
N SER A 119 -2.81 15.07 11.57
CA SER A 119 -3.74 14.99 12.71
C SER A 119 -4.27 13.55 12.86
N LEU A 120 -4.92 13.28 13.98
CA LEU A 120 -5.49 11.96 14.25
C LEU A 120 -6.57 11.61 13.22
N LEU A 121 -7.44 12.58 12.93
CA LEU A 121 -8.54 12.40 12.00
C LEU A 121 -8.03 12.20 10.57
N HIS A 122 -6.98 12.92 10.17
CA HIS A 122 -6.30 12.71 8.89
C HIS A 122 -5.69 11.30 8.80
N LEU A 123 -5.05 10.80 9.86
CA LEU A 123 -4.56 9.42 9.92
C LEU A 123 -5.71 8.41 9.79
N MET A 124 -6.78 8.57 10.57
CA MET A 124 -7.91 7.64 10.58
C MET A 124 -8.53 7.48 9.19
N PHE A 125 -8.81 8.57 8.48
CA PHE A 125 -9.37 8.49 7.13
C PHE A 125 -8.43 7.79 6.15
N ASN A 126 -7.13 8.10 6.19
CA ASN A 126 -6.17 7.43 5.34
C ASN A 126 -6.07 5.94 5.65
N MET A 127 -6.11 5.53 6.93
CA MET A 127 -6.03 4.12 7.29
C MET A 127 -7.29 3.33 6.91
N VAL A 128 -8.47 3.95 7.03
CA VAL A 128 -9.73 3.35 6.54
C VAL A 128 -9.69 3.19 5.02
N ALA A 129 -9.30 4.23 4.30
CA ALA A 129 -9.18 4.20 2.85
C ALA A 129 -8.11 3.20 2.38
N LEU A 130 -6.94 3.18 3.02
CA LEU A 130 -5.87 2.23 2.75
C LEU A 130 -6.32 0.79 3.02
N ASN A 131 -7.04 0.54 4.10
CA ASN A 131 -7.56 -0.79 4.39
C ASN A 131 -8.57 -1.27 3.33
N GLN A 132 -9.42 -0.39 2.80
CA GLN A 132 -10.40 -0.77 1.76
C GLN A 132 -9.73 -0.89 0.38
N LEU A 133 -9.12 0.21 -0.09
CA LEU A 133 -8.53 0.30 -1.42
C LEU A 133 -7.29 -0.57 -1.56
N GLY A 134 -6.47 -0.67 -0.51
CA GLY A 134 -5.27 -1.48 -0.49
C GLY A 134 -5.59 -2.98 -0.57
N ARG A 135 -6.64 -3.45 0.14
CA ARG A 135 -7.07 -4.85 0.04
C ARG A 135 -7.60 -5.17 -1.34
N LEU A 136 -8.50 -4.34 -1.86
CA LEU A 136 -9.05 -4.48 -3.21
C LEU A 136 -7.94 -4.47 -4.27
N SER A 137 -6.98 -3.54 -4.16
CA SER A 137 -5.84 -3.46 -5.06
C SER A 137 -4.92 -4.68 -4.96
N ALA A 138 -4.66 -5.17 -3.74
CA ALA A 138 -3.84 -6.37 -3.53
C ALA A 138 -4.52 -7.64 -4.05
N GLU A 139 -5.86 -7.74 -3.97
CA GLU A 139 -6.65 -8.85 -4.54
C GLU A 139 -6.60 -8.85 -6.07
N ILE A 140 -6.78 -7.68 -6.68
CA ILE A 140 -6.85 -7.54 -8.13
C ILE A 140 -5.47 -7.63 -8.79
N PHE A 141 -4.49 -6.91 -8.25
CA PHE A 141 -3.17 -6.75 -8.87
C PHE A 141 -2.10 -7.65 -8.26
N GLY A 142 -2.32 -8.20 -7.06
CA GLY A 142 -1.31 -8.90 -6.27
C GLY A 142 -0.38 -7.94 -5.50
N LEU A 143 0.30 -8.48 -4.48
CA LEU A 143 1.14 -7.75 -3.52
C LEU A 143 2.15 -6.80 -4.18
N HIS A 144 3.00 -7.32 -5.08
CA HIS A 144 4.11 -6.57 -5.65
C HIS A 144 3.63 -5.37 -6.48
N ARG A 145 2.57 -5.55 -7.27
CA ARG A 145 2.00 -4.48 -8.11
C ARG A 145 1.31 -3.44 -7.26
N PHE A 146 0.55 -3.86 -6.24
CA PHE A 146 -0.03 -2.95 -5.26
C PHE A 146 1.04 -2.05 -4.63
N LEU A 147 2.15 -2.63 -4.14
CA LEU A 147 3.23 -1.86 -3.52
C LEU A 147 3.89 -0.88 -4.50
N ILE A 148 4.16 -1.32 -5.73
CA ILE A 148 4.73 -0.45 -6.77
C ILE A 148 3.80 0.72 -7.05
N ILE A 149 2.50 0.45 -7.27
CA ILE A 149 1.53 1.51 -7.53
C ILE A 149 1.46 2.46 -6.34
N TYR A 150 1.36 1.96 -5.11
CA TYR A 150 1.30 2.78 -3.89
C TYR A 150 2.52 3.70 -3.74
N ILE A 151 3.73 3.16 -3.91
CA ILE A 151 4.98 3.92 -3.74
C ILE A 151 5.16 4.94 -4.88
N VAL A 152 5.07 4.48 -6.13
CA VAL A 152 5.36 5.31 -7.30
C VAL A 152 4.33 6.43 -7.45
N SER A 153 3.05 6.13 -7.25
CA SER A 153 2.01 7.18 -7.30
C SER A 153 2.15 8.19 -6.18
N GLY A 154 2.58 7.78 -4.98
CA GLY A 154 2.90 8.69 -3.88
C GLY A 154 4.01 9.66 -4.26
N ILE A 155 5.14 9.13 -4.75
CA ILE A 155 6.28 9.95 -5.20
C ILE A 155 5.86 10.93 -6.29
N ILE A 156 5.16 10.46 -7.32
CA ILE A 156 4.71 11.31 -8.44
C ILE A 156 3.73 12.37 -7.94
N GLY A 157 2.75 12.00 -7.12
CA GLY A 157 1.77 12.94 -6.56
C GLY A 157 2.44 14.04 -5.74
N PHE A 158 3.41 13.69 -4.89
CA PHE A 158 4.17 14.67 -4.13
C PHE A 158 5.10 15.51 -4.98
N TYR A 159 5.70 14.94 -6.02
CA TYR A 159 6.52 15.68 -6.95
C TYR A 159 5.70 16.73 -7.71
N LEU A 160 4.51 16.36 -8.18
CA LEU A 160 3.57 17.29 -8.83
C LEU A 160 3.10 18.37 -7.86
N SER A 161 2.78 18.02 -6.60
CA SER A 161 2.43 18.97 -5.54
C SER A 161 3.57 19.97 -5.27
N THR A 162 4.81 19.49 -5.27
CA THR A 162 6.02 20.31 -5.13
C THR A 162 6.18 21.27 -6.31
N LEU A 163 6.00 20.80 -7.55
CA LEU A 163 6.03 21.64 -8.74
C LEU A 163 4.92 22.70 -8.76
N ALA A 164 3.76 22.39 -8.18
CA ALA A 164 2.66 23.34 -8.00
C ALA A 164 2.92 24.39 -6.90
N GLY A 165 4.10 24.39 -6.27
CA GLY A 165 4.48 25.38 -5.28
C GLY A 165 3.91 25.14 -3.88
N ILE A 166 3.42 23.93 -3.58
CA ILE A 166 2.94 23.60 -2.23
C ILE A 166 4.15 23.52 -1.28
N MET A 167 4.18 24.42 -0.28
CA MET A 167 5.33 24.60 0.60
C MET A 167 5.62 23.38 1.48
N LEU A 168 4.59 22.77 2.06
CA LEU A 168 4.68 21.59 2.91
C LEU A 168 3.45 20.70 2.70
N THR A 169 3.65 19.42 2.49
CA THR A 169 2.60 18.43 2.23
C THR A 169 3.01 17.05 2.73
N ILE A 170 2.03 16.26 3.13
CA ILE A 170 2.16 14.94 3.77
C ILE A 170 0.88 14.12 3.60
N GLY A 171 0.97 12.81 3.82
CA GLY A 171 -0.18 11.91 3.91
C GLY A 171 -0.13 10.77 2.90
N ALA A 172 -0.77 9.65 3.23
CA ALA A 172 -0.90 8.53 2.31
C ALA A 172 -1.84 8.83 1.11
N SER A 173 -2.55 9.96 1.14
CA SER A 173 -3.58 10.32 0.17
C SER A 173 -3.06 10.38 -1.28
N ALA A 174 -1.84 10.86 -1.51
CA ALA A 174 -1.22 10.83 -2.85
C ALA A 174 -1.13 9.40 -3.41
N SER A 175 -0.68 8.46 -2.58
CA SER A 175 -0.62 7.03 -2.92
C SER A 175 -2.01 6.42 -3.11
N LEU A 176 -2.99 6.81 -2.27
CA LEU A 176 -4.37 6.33 -2.37
C LEU A 176 -5.05 6.82 -3.66
N CYS A 177 -4.85 8.08 -4.06
CA CYS A 177 -5.34 8.60 -5.34
C CYS A 177 -4.78 7.80 -6.52
N GLY A 178 -3.51 7.41 -6.46
CA GLY A 178 -2.91 6.52 -7.46
C GLY A 178 -3.55 5.13 -7.52
N LEU A 179 -3.85 4.53 -6.35
CA LEU A 179 -4.58 3.26 -6.30
C LEU A 179 -5.99 3.38 -6.88
N ILE A 180 -6.71 4.45 -6.54
CA ILE A 180 -8.04 4.74 -7.12
C ILE A 180 -7.95 4.84 -8.63
N GLY A 181 -7.01 5.62 -9.16
CA GLY A 181 -6.80 5.75 -10.61
C GLY A 181 -6.48 4.41 -11.29
N ALA A 182 -5.63 3.59 -10.67
CA ALA A 182 -5.31 2.26 -11.18
C ALA A 182 -6.52 1.33 -11.19
N LEU A 183 -7.33 1.34 -10.12
CA LEU A 183 -8.56 0.55 -10.01
C LEU A 183 -9.60 0.99 -11.05
N LEU A 184 -9.82 2.29 -11.23
CA LEU A 184 -10.73 2.85 -12.23
C LEU A 184 -10.31 2.47 -13.65
N TYR A 185 -9.03 2.62 -13.98
CA TYR A 185 -8.50 2.23 -15.29
C TYR A 185 -8.66 0.72 -15.52
N TYR A 186 -8.36 -0.09 -14.50
CA TYR A 186 -8.53 -1.54 -14.58
C TYR A 186 -9.99 -1.93 -14.83
N GLY A 187 -10.93 -1.35 -14.09
CA GLY A 187 -12.37 -1.56 -14.27
C GLY A 187 -12.83 -1.21 -15.69
N LYS A 188 -12.38 -0.06 -16.22
CA LYS A 188 -12.66 0.36 -17.60
C LYS A 188 -12.06 -0.61 -18.63
N SER A 189 -10.82 -1.06 -18.42
CA SER A 189 -10.08 -1.89 -19.40
C SER A 189 -10.56 -3.33 -19.50
N ARG A 190 -11.16 -3.90 -18.45
CA ARG A 190 -11.65 -5.28 -18.43
C ARG A 190 -13.01 -5.44 -19.11
N GLY A 191 -13.89 -4.44 -19.04
CA GLY A 191 -15.27 -4.51 -19.55
C GLY A 191 -16.14 -5.61 -18.89
N GLY A 192 -17.44 -5.63 -19.20
CA GLY A 192 -18.42 -6.60 -18.68
C GLY A 192 -19.10 -6.18 -17.36
N GLU A 193 -19.87 -7.10 -16.75
CA GLU A 193 -20.61 -6.90 -15.47
C GLU A 193 -19.75 -6.26 -14.35
N PHE A 194 -18.47 -6.63 -14.29
CA PHE A 194 -17.52 -6.11 -13.29
C PHE A 194 -17.11 -4.65 -13.53
N GLY A 195 -17.07 -4.21 -14.80
CA GLY A 195 -16.80 -2.83 -15.16
C GLY A 195 -18.02 -1.92 -14.96
N SER A 196 -19.23 -2.45 -15.20
CA SER A 196 -20.49 -1.72 -14.97
C SER A 196 -20.78 -1.48 -13.49
N MET A 197 -20.34 -2.36 -12.58
CA MET A 197 -20.47 -2.15 -11.12
C MET A 197 -19.57 -1.03 -10.57
N VAL A 198 -18.49 -0.67 -11.27
CA VAL A 198 -17.49 0.30 -10.77
C VAL A 198 -17.68 1.70 -11.37
N ILE A 199 -18.31 1.82 -12.55
CA ILE A 199 -18.42 3.08 -13.32
C ILE A 199 -19.87 3.60 -13.41
N GLN A 200 -20.82 2.98 -12.68
CA GLN A 200 -22.20 3.48 -12.63
C GLN A 200 -22.33 4.79 -11.85
#